data_AF-H1KKP9-F1
#
_entry.id   AF-H1KKP9-F1
#
_cell.length_a   1.000
_cell.length_b   1.000
_cell.length_c   1.000
_cell.angle_alpha   90.00
_cell.angle_beta   90.00
_cell.angle_gamma   90.00
#
_symmetry.space_group_name_H-M   'P 1'
#
loop_
_entity.id
_entity.type
_entity.pdbx_description
1 polymer ?
#
loop_
_entity_poly.entity_id
_entity_poly.type
_entity_poly.pdbx_seq_one_letter_code
_entity_poly.pdbx_strand_id
1 'polypeptide(L)'
;MSRLTLPILFLVAGGSLNGAAAETGITEATLACRSDVLRLCAEDVPNRPAIIACMHQHREQLSARCGAVFDEGTSAPSSAGRSHD
;
A
#
# COMPACT_ATOMS: atom_id res chain seq x y z
N MET A 1 25.17 -39.28 -10.17
CA MET A 1 25.73 -39.23 -11.54
C MET A 1 24.87 -38.24 -12.30
N SER A 2 25.13 -36.94 -12.29
CA SER A 2 26.31 -36.29 -12.84
C SER A 2 26.65 -35.04 -12.04
N ARG A 3 27.93 -34.91 -11.71
CA ARG A 3 28.52 -33.72 -11.10
C ARG A 3 29.00 -32.85 -12.25
N LEU A 4 28.31 -31.73 -12.48
CA LEU A 4 28.85 -30.63 -13.27
C LEU A 4 28.89 -29.38 -12.39
N THR A 5 29.85 -29.40 -11.47
CA THR A 5 30.44 -28.20 -10.88
C THR A 5 31.19 -27.46 -11.98
N LEU A 6 30.51 -26.49 -12.60
CA LEU A 6 31.13 -25.44 -13.41
C LEU A 6 31.65 -24.39 -12.41
N PRO A 7 32.97 -24.23 -12.18
CA PRO A 7 33.45 -23.20 -11.28
C PRO A 7 33.24 -21.86 -11.98
N ILE A 8 32.14 -21.18 -11.64
CA ILE A 8 31.96 -19.77 -11.98
C ILE A 8 33.04 -19.03 -11.21
N LEU A 9 34.12 -18.69 -11.91
CA LEU A 9 35.15 -17.77 -11.45
C LEU A 9 34.49 -16.39 -11.34
N PHE A 10 33.79 -16.17 -10.23
CA PHE A 10 33.18 -14.91 -9.85
C PHE A 10 34.32 -13.97 -9.41
N LEU A 11 34.83 -13.20 -10.37
CA LEU A 11 35.81 -12.15 -10.13
C LEU A 11 35.06 -10.95 -9.51
N VAL A 12 34.84 -11.01 -8.19
CA VAL A 12 34.19 -9.93 -7.43
C VAL A 12 35.12 -8.71 -7.35
N ALA A 13 34.96 -7.80 -8.30
CA ALA A 13 35.43 -6.43 -8.17
C ALA A 13 34.44 -5.67 -7.27
N GLY A 14 34.93 -5.14 -6.16
CA GLY A 14 34.12 -4.45 -5.15
C GLY A 14 33.33 -3.27 -5.72
N GLY A 15 32.01 -3.35 -5.58
CA GLY A 15 31.08 -2.22 -5.76
C GLY A 15 30.60 -1.73 -4.40
N SER A 16 30.78 -0.44 -4.15
CA SER A 16 30.34 0.27 -2.94
C SER A 16 28.89 -0.02 -2.58
N LEU A 17 28.62 -0.25 -1.30
CA LEU A 17 27.27 -0.42 -0.77
C LEU A 17 26.58 0.95 -0.73
N ASN A 18 26.10 1.42 -1.88
CA ASN A 18 25.13 2.51 -1.92
C ASN A 18 23.80 1.92 -1.45
N GLY A 19 23.43 2.20 -0.20
CA GLY A 19 22.14 1.82 0.36
C GLY A 19 21.01 2.44 -0.46
N ALA A 20 20.42 1.67 -1.35
CA ALA A 20 19.09 1.96 -1.84
C ALA A 20 18.13 1.70 -0.69
N ALA A 21 17.70 2.77 -0.01
CA ALA A 21 16.50 2.72 0.80
C ALA A 21 15.38 2.20 -0.10
N ALA A 22 14.90 0.99 0.20
CA ALA A 22 13.69 0.48 -0.40
C ALA A 22 12.53 1.33 0.15
N GLU A 23 12.30 2.48 -0.46
CA GLU A 23 11.04 3.19 -0.36
C GLU A 23 9.99 2.36 -1.10
N THR A 24 9.50 1.31 -0.43
CA THR A 24 8.21 0.71 -0.76
C THR A 24 7.21 1.86 -0.79
N GLY A 25 6.88 2.32 -1.98
CA GLY A 25 6.03 3.47 -2.23
C GLY A 25 4.61 3.21 -1.76
N ILE A 26 4.39 3.36 -0.46
CA ILE A 26 3.05 3.49 0.10
C ILE A 26 2.59 4.88 -0.31
N THR A 27 1.90 4.96 -1.45
CA THR A 27 1.25 6.21 -1.84
C THR A 27 0.29 6.62 -0.72
N GLU A 28 0.30 7.90 -0.38
CA GLU A 28 -0.63 8.55 0.55
C GLU A 28 -2.12 8.23 0.28
N ALA A 29 -2.46 7.92 -0.98
CA ALA A 29 -3.78 7.43 -1.37
C ALA A 29 -4.05 5.99 -0.88
N THR A 30 -3.04 5.11 -0.89
CA THR A 30 -3.16 3.74 -0.34
C THR A 30 -3.25 3.77 1.19
N LEU A 31 -2.63 4.75 1.84
CA LEU A 31 -2.77 4.99 3.28
C LEU A 31 -4.18 5.44 3.67
N ALA A 32 -4.89 6.15 2.78
CA ALA A 32 -6.15 6.82 3.08
C ALA A 32 -7.23 5.88 3.64
N CYS A 33 -7.51 4.75 2.97
CA CYS A 33 -8.43 3.74 3.52
C CYS A 33 -7.73 2.72 4.42
N ARG A 34 -6.41 2.55 4.32
CA ARG A 34 -5.71 1.51 5.10
C ARG A 34 -5.80 1.75 6.60
N SER A 35 -5.71 3.00 7.05
CA SER A 35 -5.90 3.33 8.46
C SER A 35 -7.33 3.03 8.92
N ASP A 36 -8.34 3.35 8.12
CA ASP A 36 -9.74 3.08 8.42
C ASP A 36 -10.05 1.58 8.45
N VAL A 37 -9.54 0.80 7.50
CA VAL A 37 -9.66 -0.67 7.49
C VAL A 37 -9.06 -1.28 8.75
N LEU A 38 -7.85 -0.88 9.12
CA LEU A 38 -7.19 -1.42 10.32
C LEU A 38 -7.82 -0.96 11.63
N ARG A 39 -8.57 0.15 11.63
CA ARG A 39 -9.25 0.66 12.83
C ARG A 39 -10.66 0.10 12.98
N LEU A 40 -11.39 -0.05 11.88
CA LEU A 40 -12.83 -0.37 11.87
C LEU A 40 -13.11 -1.82 11.45
N CYS A 41 -12.29 -2.40 10.56
CA CYS A 41 -12.54 -3.69 9.91
C CYS A 41 -11.33 -4.63 10.02
N ALA A 42 -10.56 -4.55 11.11
CA ALA A 42 -9.34 -5.34 11.29
C ALA A 42 -9.63 -6.84 11.35
N GLU A 43 -10.80 -7.22 11.86
CA GLU A 43 -11.27 -8.60 11.95
C GLU A 43 -11.52 -9.24 10.58
N ASP A 44 -11.83 -8.43 9.56
CA ASP A 44 -12.03 -8.88 8.19
C ASP A 44 -10.73 -9.03 7.40
N VAL A 45 -9.59 -8.58 7.93
CA VAL A 45 -8.29 -8.76 7.27
C VAL A 45 -7.87 -10.25 7.39
N PRO A 46 -7.48 -10.93 6.30
CA PRO A 46 -7.11 -10.42 4.96
C PRO A 46 -8.20 -10.54 3.87
N ASN A 47 -9.45 -10.79 4.25
CA ASN A 47 -10.55 -11.06 3.34
C ASN A 47 -11.09 -9.78 2.68
N ARG A 48 -10.65 -9.51 1.45
CA ARG A 48 -11.02 -8.30 0.70
C ARG A 48 -12.54 -8.06 0.55
N PRO A 49 -13.37 -9.02 0.12
CA PRO A 49 -14.81 -8.76 0.02
C PRO A 49 -15.47 -8.50 1.38
N ALA A 50 -15.00 -9.13 2.45
CA ALA A 50 -15.50 -8.86 3.80
C ALA A 50 -15.12 -7.44 4.27
N ILE A 51 -13.88 -7.00 4.02
CA ILE A 51 -13.43 -5.62 4.29
C ILE A 51 -14.31 -4.59 3.55
N ILE A 52 -14.64 -4.83 2.28
CA ILE A 52 -15.51 -3.93 1.50
C ILE A 52 -16.89 -3.84 2.14
N ALA A 53 -17.49 -4.98 2.52
CA ALA A 53 -18.79 -5.01 3.20
C ALA A 53 -18.76 -4.27 4.55
N CYS A 54 -17.73 -4.50 5.36
CA CYS A 54 -17.56 -3.80 6.63
C CYS A 54 -17.37 -2.27 6.42
N MET A 55 -16.53 -1.86 5.47
CA MET A 55 -16.36 -0.44 5.14
C MET A 55 -17.67 0.22 4.66
N HIS A 56 -18.53 -0.52 3.94
CA HIS A 56 -19.87 -0.05 3.58
C HIS A 56 -20.78 0.17 4.80
N GLN A 57 -20.72 -0.70 5.81
CA GLN A 57 -21.47 -0.54 7.06
C GLN A 57 -20.94 0.61 7.91
N HIS A 58 -19.64 0.85 7.88
CA HIS A 58 -18.96 1.89 8.66
C HIS A 58 -18.70 3.18 7.89
N ARG A 59 -19.46 3.46 6.80
CA ARG A 59 -19.22 4.62 5.92
C ARG A 59 -19.17 5.96 6.64
N GLU A 60 -20.02 6.17 7.65
CA GLU A 60 -20.05 7.41 8.44
C GLU A 60 -18.82 7.57 9.37
N GLN A 61 -18.12 6.47 9.64
CA GLN A 61 -16.94 6.44 10.50
C GLN A 61 -15.62 6.47 9.71
N LEU A 62 -15.69 6.39 8.38
CA LEU A 62 -14.52 6.50 7.51
C LEU A 62 -13.96 7.92 7.52
N SER A 63 -12.64 8.03 7.37
CA SER A 63 -12.01 9.33 7.14
C SER A 63 -12.54 9.95 5.85
N ALA A 64 -12.61 11.29 5.79
CA ALA A 64 -13.10 12.03 4.62
C ALA A 64 -12.43 11.58 3.31
N ARG A 65 -11.14 11.22 3.36
CA ARG A 65 -10.38 10.75 2.19
C ARG A 65 -10.79 9.34 1.73
N CYS A 66 -11.14 8.43 2.65
CA CYS A 66 -11.61 7.09 2.32
C CYS A 66 -13.11 7.11 1.95
N GLY A 67 -13.92 7.89 2.67
CA GLY A 67 -15.33 8.14 2.36
C GLY A 67 -15.52 8.76 0.98
N ALA A 68 -14.60 9.65 0.54
CA ALA A 68 -14.62 10.20 -0.81
C ALA A 68 -14.56 9.11 -1.89
N VAL A 69 -13.81 8.02 -1.74
CA VAL A 69 -13.77 6.91 -2.73
C VAL A 69 -15.13 6.23 -2.87
N PHE A 70 -15.88 6.20 -1.77
CA PHE A 70 -17.21 5.63 -1.69
C PHE A 70 -18.31 6.57 -2.19
N ASP A 71 -18.04 7.89 -2.15
CA ASP A 71 -18.86 8.99 -2.65
C ASP A 71 -18.50 9.38 -4.10
N GLU A 72 -17.32 9.00 -4.60
CA GLU A 72 -16.82 9.26 -5.97
C GLU A 72 -17.58 8.48 -7.06
N GLY A 73 -18.52 7.61 -6.67
CA GLY A 73 -19.58 7.19 -7.57
C GLY A 73 -20.55 8.31 -7.94
N THR A 74 -20.47 9.47 -7.27
CA THR A 74 -21.32 10.65 -7.49
C THR A 74 -20.60 12.01 -7.53
N SER A 75 -19.36 12.22 -7.07
CA SER A 75 -18.56 13.44 -7.37
C SER A 75 -17.10 13.38 -6.87
N ALA A 76 -16.16 13.87 -7.68
CA ALA A 76 -14.71 13.86 -7.46
C ALA A 76 -14.23 14.67 -6.23
N PRO A 77 -13.23 14.21 -5.45
CA PRO A 77 -12.48 15.04 -4.54
C PRO A 77 -11.54 15.90 -5.38
N SER A 78 -11.90 17.17 -5.47
CA SER A 78 -10.96 18.20 -5.88
C SER A 78 -9.75 18.14 -4.97
N SER A 79 -8.60 17.77 -5.54
CA SER A 79 -7.27 17.81 -4.95
C SER A 79 -6.87 19.26 -4.61
N ALA A 80 -7.52 19.84 -3.61
CA ALA A 80 -7.05 20.98 -2.84
C ALA A 80 -6.28 20.42 -1.64
N GLY A 81 -5.10 19.90 -1.92
CA GLY A 81 -4.14 19.41 -0.93
C GLY A 81 -2.71 19.61 -1.43
N ARG A 82 -2.46 20.75 -2.06
CA ARG A 82 -1.11 21.29 -2.27
C ARG A 82 -0.70 21.96 -0.96
N SER A 83 0.42 21.50 -0.40
CA SER A 83 1.43 22.25 0.38
C SER A 83 2.06 21.32 1.41
N HIS A 84 3.14 20.65 1.03
CA HIS A 84 4.19 20.25 1.97
C HIS A 84 5.27 21.33 1.86
N ASP A 85 5.39 22.14 2.91
CA ASP A 85 6.51 23.06 3.16
C ASP A 85 7.81 22.26 3.38
#